data_AF-A0A4R5PH02-F1
#
_entry.id   AF-A0A4R5PH02-F1
#
_cell.length_a   1.000
_cell.length_b   1.000
_cell.length_c   1.000
_cell.angle_alpha   90.00
_cell.angle_beta   90.00
_cell.angle_gamma   90.00
#
_symmetry.space_group_name_H-M   'P 1'
#
loop_
_entity.id
_entity.type
_entity.pdbx_description
1 polymer ?
#
loop_
_entity_poly.entity_id
_entity_poly.type
_entity_poly.pdbx_seq_one_letter_code
_entity_poly.pdbx_strand_id
1 'polypeptide(L)'
;KHIGWYLHGFPAGSELRRALALVKAFDELDALLGRLDPEVPFPPAATGPRGRQGSPARVALPDGWLTDRDDCTVPAGADIMHSGG
;
A
#
# COMPACT_ATOMS: atom_id res chain seq x y z
N LYS A 1 -3.06 8.55 4.09
CA LYS A 1 -3.09 7.76 5.36
C LYS A 1 -1.95 6.73 5.49
N HIS A 2 -1.46 6.10 4.41
CA HIS A 2 -0.47 5.00 4.52
C HIS A 2 1.01 5.42 4.37
N ILE A 3 1.31 6.68 4.09
CA ILE A 3 2.68 7.11 3.73
C ILE A 3 3.72 6.81 4.83
N GLY A 4 3.30 6.86 6.10
CA GLY A 4 4.16 6.53 7.24
C GLY A 4 4.65 5.08 7.23
N TRP A 5 3.89 4.15 6.65
CA TRP A 5 4.34 2.75 6.49
C TRP A 5 5.42 2.60 5.42
N TYR A 6 5.35 3.37 4.34
CA TYR A 6 6.34 3.32 3.27
C TYR A 6 7.67 3.98 3.68
N LEU A 7 7.61 4.96 4.58
CA LEU A 7 8.79 5.67 5.09
C LEU A 7 9.32 5.10 6.42
N HIS A 8 8.81 3.95 6.87
CA HIS A 8 9.31 3.30 8.07
C HIS A 8 10.77 2.90 7.89
N GLY A 9 11.62 3.22 8.87
CA GLY A 9 13.08 2.97 8.78
C GLY A 9 13.86 3.98 7.93
N PHE A 10 13.22 4.72 7.02
CA PHE A 10 13.89 5.73 6.19
C PHE A 10 14.10 7.05 6.97
N PRO A 11 15.18 7.81 6.68
CA PRO A 11 15.51 9.08 7.34
C PRO A 11 14.65 10.27 6.85
N ALA A 12 13.34 10.07 6.69
CA ALA A 12 12.42 11.06 6.11
C ALA A 12 11.93 12.16 7.09
N GLY A 13 12.52 12.30 8.29
CA GLY A 13 12.13 13.31 9.29
C GLY A 13 10.67 13.22 9.79
N SER A 14 10.29 14.00 10.80
CA SER A 14 8.88 14.06 11.26
C SER A 14 8.06 15.05 10.44
N GLU A 15 8.67 16.17 10.05
CA GLU A 15 8.05 17.26 9.30
C GLU A 15 7.67 16.82 7.87
N LEU A 16 8.62 16.25 7.11
CA LEU A 16 8.37 15.76 5.76
C LEU A 16 7.37 14.58 5.74
N ARG A 17 7.44 13.65 6.70
CA ARG A 17 6.40 12.61 6.86
C ARG A 17 5.01 13.19 7.11
N ARG A 18 4.90 14.26 7.91
CA ARG A 18 3.62 14.95 8.17
C ARG A 18 3.11 15.62 6.89
N ALA A 19 3.97 16.32 6.16
CA ALA A 19 3.60 16.98 4.91
C ALA A 19 3.09 15.96 3.87
N LEU A 20 3.82 14.88 3.65
CA LEU A 20 3.42 13.80 2.73
C LEU A 20 2.09 13.13 3.15
N ALA A 21 1.78 13.08 4.45
CA ALA A 21 0.53 12.51 4.94
C ALA A 21 -0.69 13.40 4.68
N LEU A 22 -0.48 14.70 4.44
CA LEU A 22 -1.51 15.74 4.31
C LEU A 22 -1.68 16.27 2.88
N VAL A 23 -0.86 15.78 1.93
CA VAL A 23 -0.82 16.22 0.53
C VAL A 23 -2.22 16.31 -0.10
N LYS A 24 -2.43 17.35 -0.91
CA LYS A 24 -3.73 17.64 -1.55
C LYS A 24 -3.68 17.61 -3.07
N ALA A 25 -2.50 17.72 -3.67
CA ALA A 25 -2.31 17.75 -5.11
C ALA A 25 -1.04 17.00 -5.54
N PHE A 26 -0.94 16.67 -6.82
CA PHE A 26 0.17 15.88 -7.37
C PHE A 26 1.48 16.66 -7.45
N ASP A 27 1.41 17.95 -7.80
CA ASP A 27 2.57 18.85 -7.81
C ASP A 27 3.21 19.00 -6.42
N GLU A 28 2.38 19.12 -5.38
CA GLU A 28 2.81 19.13 -3.99
C GLU A 28 3.47 17.80 -3.61
N LEU A 29 2.92 16.67 -4.06
CA LEU A 29 3.51 15.35 -3.84
C LEU A 29 4.89 15.23 -4.48
N ASP A 30 5.03 15.63 -5.75
CA ASP A 30 6.30 15.57 -6.47
C ASP A 30 7.38 16.44 -5.79
N ALA A 31 7.01 17.66 -5.38
CA ALA A 31 7.91 18.55 -4.67
C ALA A 31 8.39 17.96 -3.33
N LEU A 32 7.49 17.32 -2.58
CA LEU A 32 7.84 16.67 -1.31
C LEU A 32 8.67 15.41 -1.51
N LEU A 33 8.38 14.60 -2.53
CA LEU A 33 9.17 13.41 -2.86
C LEU A 33 10.59 13.80 -3.31
N GLY A 34 10.75 14.91 -4.04
CA GLY A 34 12.06 15.43 -4.44
C GLY A 34 12.96 15.87 -3.27
N ARG A 35 12.42 16.00 -2.05
CA ARG A 35 13.20 16.27 -0.83
C ARG A 35 13.81 15.00 -0.21
N LEU A 36 13.41 13.82 -0.67
CA LEU A 36 13.98 12.55 -0.21
C LEU A 36 15.35 12.34 -0.87
N ASP A 37 16.27 11.72 -0.12
CA ASP A 37 17.57 11.33 -0.64
C ASP A 37 17.44 9.98 -1.38
N PRO A 38 17.68 9.93 -2.72
CA PRO A 38 17.55 8.72 -3.52
C PRO A 38 18.68 7.71 -3.29
N GLU A 39 19.80 8.14 -2.69
CA GLU A 39 20.96 7.28 -2.44
C GLU A 39 20.83 6.48 -1.13
N VAL A 40 19.78 6.74 -0.35
CA VAL A 40 19.55 6.01 0.91
C VAL A 40 19.24 4.53 0.59
N PRO A 41 20.06 3.59 1.08
CA PRO A 41 19.79 2.17 0.89
C PRO A 41 18.51 1.76 1.63
N PHE A 42 17.87 0.69 1.16
CA PHE A 42 16.69 0.16 1.82
C PHE A 42 17.02 -0.21 3.28
N PRO A 43 16.35 0.39 4.28
CA PRO A 43 16.74 0.23 5.67
C PRO A 43 16.31 -1.14 6.21
N PRO A 44 17.17 -1.86 6.96
CA PRO A 44 16.80 -3.14 7.56
C PRO A 44 15.52 -3.07 8.41
N ALA A 45 15.31 -1.94 9.10
CA ALA A 45 14.11 -1.67 9.91
C ALA A 45 12.81 -1.57 9.10
N ALA A 46 12.86 -1.37 7.77
CA ALA A 46 11.66 -1.42 6.92
C ALA A 46 11.18 -2.86 6.64
N THR A 47 11.96 -3.86 7.05
CA THR A 47 11.65 -5.29 6.92
C THR A 47 10.82 -5.77 8.11
N GLY A 48 9.94 -6.73 7.87
CA GLY A 48 9.16 -7.38 8.91
C GLY A 48 7.70 -7.58 8.49
N PRO A 49 6.95 -8.39 9.26
CA PRO A 49 5.54 -8.62 8.98
C PRO A 49 4.77 -7.30 9.07
N ARG A 50 4.04 -6.98 8.00
CA ARG A 50 3.08 -5.88 7.96
C ARG A 50 1.67 -6.45 7.85
N GLY A 51 0.75 -5.95 8.66
CA GLY A 51 -0.64 -6.41 8.67
C GLY A 51 -0.92 -7.46 9.76
N ARG A 52 -2.01 -8.20 9.59
CA ARG A 52 -2.48 -9.17 10.59
C ARG A 52 -1.44 -10.28 10.76
N GLN A 53 -0.94 -10.42 11.98
CA GLN A 53 -0.07 -11.54 12.36
C GLN A 53 -0.95 -12.71 12.81
N GLY A 54 -0.75 -13.89 12.22
CA GLY A 54 -1.54 -15.10 12.48
C GLY A 54 -1.54 -16.07 11.30
N SER A 55 -2.31 -17.16 11.42
CA SER A 55 -2.46 -18.14 10.35
C SER A 55 -3.19 -17.53 9.14
N PRO A 56 -2.78 -17.84 7.90
CA PRO A 56 -3.47 -17.37 6.69
C PRO A 56 -4.95 -17.73 6.72
N ALA A 57 -5.81 -16.78 6.34
CA ALA A 57 -7.19 -17.11 5.98
C ALA A 57 -7.18 -17.92 4.68
N ARG A 58 -8.10 -18.87 4.55
CA ARG A 58 -8.29 -19.59 3.29
C ARG A 58 -8.93 -18.62 2.30
N VAL A 59 -8.19 -18.20 1.28
CA VAL A 59 -8.70 -17.34 0.20
C VAL A 59 -9.24 -18.25 -0.90
N ALA A 60 -10.48 -18.03 -1.31
CA ALA A 60 -11.07 -18.65 -2.48
C ALA A 60 -11.30 -17.57 -3.54
N LEU A 61 -10.97 -17.88 -4.79
CA LEU A 61 -11.34 -17.04 -5.93
C LEU A 61 -12.72 -17.47 -6.43
N PRO A 62 -13.53 -16.57 -6.99
CA PRO A 62 -14.73 -16.94 -7.73
C PRO A 62 -14.41 -17.92 -8.87
N ASP A 63 -15.38 -18.76 -9.24
CA ASP A 63 -15.26 -19.67 -10.38
C ASP A 63 -14.94 -18.88 -11.66
N GLY A 64 -13.98 -19.38 -12.45
CA GLY A 64 -13.57 -18.76 -13.72
C GLY A 64 -12.67 -17.52 -13.58
N TRP A 65 -12.37 -17.04 -12.37
CA TRP A 65 -11.59 -15.80 -12.15
C TRP A 65 -10.19 -15.81 -12.79
N LEU A 66 -9.56 -16.98 -12.93
CA LEU A 66 -8.22 -17.10 -13.56
C LEU A 66 -8.28 -17.47 -15.04
N THR A 67 -9.47 -17.63 -15.61
CA THR A 67 -9.67 -18.00 -17.01
C THR A 67 -9.31 -16.85 -17.95
N ASP A 68 -9.52 -15.60 -17.51
CA ASP A 68 -9.06 -14.40 -18.19
C ASP A 68 -8.70 -13.33 -17.14
N ARG A 69 -7.46 -12.82 -17.19
CA ARG A 69 -6.94 -11.84 -16.23
C ARG A 69 -7.29 -10.41 -16.60
N ASP A 70 -7.64 -10.17 -17.86
CA ASP A 70 -7.97 -8.86 -18.40
C ASP A 70 -9.50 -8.69 -18.53
N ASP A 71 -10.28 -9.74 -18.25
CA ASP A 71 -11.73 -9.67 -18.17
C ASP A 71 -12.15 -8.74 -17.02
N CYS A 72 -12.75 -7.61 -17.41
CA CYS A 72 -13.25 -6.59 -16.49
C CYS A 72 -14.69 -6.86 -16.03
N THR A 73 -15.28 -7.99 -16.40
CA THR A 73 -16.65 -8.36 -16.02
C THR A 73 -16.77 -8.51 -14.51
N VAL A 74 -17.71 -7.80 -13.90
CA VAL A 74 -17.99 -7.93 -12.46
C VAL A 74 -18.59 -9.31 -12.19
N PRO A 75 -17.98 -10.15 -11.33
CA PRO A 75 -18.54 -11.46 -11.00
C PRO A 75 -19.91 -11.34 -10.32
N ALA A 76 -20.78 -12.31 -10.58
CA ALA A 76 -22.05 -12.41 -9.87
C ALA A 76 -21.81 -12.56 -8.35
N GLY A 77 -22.50 -11.76 -7.53
CA GLY A 77 -22.33 -11.75 -6.07
C GLY A 77 -21.18 -10.88 -5.55
N ALA A 78 -20.50 -10.11 -6.42
CA ALA A 78 -19.49 -9.14 -6.00
C ALA A 78 -20.06 -7.99 -5.12
N ASP A 79 -21.37 -7.82 -5.10
CA ASP A 79 -22.12 -6.90 -4.24
C ASP A 79 -22.33 -7.44 -2.81
N ILE A 80 -22.12 -8.75 -2.60
CA ILE A 80 -22.19 -9.38 -1.27
C ILE A 80 -20.88 -9.06 -0.54
N MET A 81 -20.96 -8.14 0.43
CA MET A 81 -19.80 -7.67 1.18
C MET A 81 -19.11 -8.79 1.98
N HIS A 82 -18.09 -9.41 1.40
CA HIS A 82 -17.01 -10.05 2.13
C HIS A 82 -15.77 -9.17 2.04
N SER A 83 -15.64 -8.24 3.00
CA SER A 83 -14.33 -7.65 3.29
C SER A 83 -13.48 -8.76 3.90
N GLY A 84 -12.72 -9.47 3.06
CA GLY A 84 -11.84 -10.55 3.49
C GLY A 84 -10.99 -10.13 4.69
N GLY A 85 -11.15 -10.84 5.81
CA GLY A 85 -10.39 -10.71 7.04
C GLY A 85 -9.95 -12.07 7.56
#